data_AF-A0A349BCE3-F1
#
_entry.id   AF-A0A349BCE3-F1
#
_cell.length_a   1.000
_cell.length_b   1.000
_cell.length_c   1.000
_cell.angle_alpha   90.00
_cell.angle_beta   90.00
_cell.angle_gamma   90.00
#
_symmetry.space_group_name_H-M   'P 1'
#
loop_
_entity.id
_entity.type
_entity.pdbx_description
1 polymer ?
#
loop_
_entity_poly.entity_id
_entity_poly.type
_entity_poly.pdbx_seq_one_letter_code
_entity_poly.pdbx_strand_id
1 'polypeptide(L)'
;ARRALRPLLDGVDVVHAHGLKAGWLAATLRPRPPLVVSIHNLVLDEVAGWSAPLLRRLEERLPGRADATIAISGEVARRFAGRPGADRIRVIPPAGPPPVPMRSPQQVRA
;
A
#
# COMPACT_ATOMS: atom_id res chain seq x y z
N ALA A 1 1.03 -0.66 20.25
CA ALA A 1 0.31 -1.12 19.05
C ALA A 1 0.15 -2.65 19.00
N ARG A 2 1.20 -3.46 18.74
CA ARG A 2 1.07 -4.94 18.62
C ARG A 2 0.35 -5.62 19.80
N ARG A 3 0.76 -5.32 21.04
CA ARG A 3 0.14 -5.86 22.26
C ARG A 3 -1.35 -5.54 22.37
N ALA A 4 -1.76 -4.35 21.92
CA ALA A 4 -3.15 -3.92 21.94
C ALA A 4 -3.99 -4.58 20.83
N LEU A 5 -3.38 -4.90 19.68
CA LEU A 5 -4.05 -5.58 18.57
C LEU A 5 -4.22 -7.08 18.81
N ARG A 6 -3.26 -7.72 19.49
CA ARG A 6 -3.26 -9.18 19.70
C ARG A 6 -4.58 -9.77 20.20
N PRO A 7 -5.24 -9.22 21.25
CA PRO A 7 -6.53 -9.77 21.71
C PRO A 7 -7.66 -9.58 20.69
N LEU A 8 -7.54 -8.64 19.76
CA LEU A 8 -8.56 -8.37 18.73
C LEU A 8 -8.42 -9.28 17.51
N LEU A 9 -7.37 -10.11 17.43
CA LEU A 9 -7.15 -11.02 16.32
C LEU A 9 -7.86 -12.37 16.50
N ASP A 10 -8.41 -12.62 17.69
CA ASP A 10 -9.12 -13.86 17.96
C ASP A 10 -10.41 -13.92 17.13
N GLY A 11 -10.61 -15.01 16.39
CA GLY A 11 -11.72 -15.15 15.45
C GLY A 11 -11.67 -14.27 14.19
N VAL A 12 -10.56 -13.57 13.92
CA VAL A 12 -10.41 -12.75 12.70
C VAL A 12 -9.94 -13.62 11.53
N ASP A 13 -10.73 -13.65 10.47
CA ASP A 13 -10.41 -14.39 9.24
C ASP A 13 -9.39 -13.66 8.35
N VAL A 14 -9.41 -12.32 8.35
CA VAL A 14 -8.54 -11.50 7.50
C VAL A 14 -8.25 -10.15 8.14
N VAL A 15 -7.02 -9.68 7.96
CA VAL A 15 -6.63 -8.30 8.27
C VAL A 15 -6.43 -7.55 6.98
N HIS A 16 -7.16 -6.45 6.81
CA HIS A 16 -6.96 -5.53 5.70
C HIS A 16 -6.30 -4.24 6.21
N ALA A 17 -5.07 -3.98 5.75
CA ALA A 17 -4.29 -2.81 6.15
C ALA A 17 -4.20 -1.77 5.03
N HIS A 18 -4.42 -0.50 5.39
CA HIS A 18 -4.31 0.63 4.48
C HIS A 18 -3.02 1.39 4.76
N GLY A 19 -2.11 1.40 3.78
CA GLY A 19 -0.88 2.18 3.83
C GLY A 19 0.30 1.48 4.52
N LEU A 20 1.48 2.09 4.37
CA LEU A 20 2.76 1.48 4.70
C LEU A 20 2.88 1.08 6.17
N LYS A 21 2.59 2.02 7.09
CA LYS A 21 2.75 1.79 8.54
C LYS A 21 1.82 0.68 9.05
N ALA A 22 0.55 0.73 8.66
CA ALA A 22 -0.43 -0.28 9.06
C ALA A 22 -0.07 -1.66 8.48
N GLY A 23 0.32 -1.72 7.20
CA GLY A 23 0.75 -2.96 6.55
C GLY A 23 1.96 -3.59 7.23
N TRP A 24 2.99 -2.80 7.55
CA TRP A 24 4.16 -3.29 8.27
C TRP A 24 3.85 -3.72 9.70
N LEU A 25 2.99 -2.99 10.41
CA LEU A 25 2.54 -3.39 11.74
C LEU A 25 1.82 -4.75 11.66
N ALA A 26 0.86 -4.89 10.76
CA ALA A 26 0.08 -6.11 10.58
C ALA A 26 0.94 -7.32 10.16
N ALA A 27 1.88 -7.13 9.23
CA ALA A 27 2.80 -8.18 8.76
C ALA A 27 3.68 -8.77 9.89
N THR A 28 3.87 -8.01 10.97
CA THR A 28 4.70 -8.38 12.11
C THR A 28 3.92 -8.96 13.30
N LEU A 29 2.59 -9.09 13.20
CA LEU A 29 1.78 -9.76 14.21
C LEU A 29 2.04 -11.27 14.22
N ARG A 30 1.96 -11.89 15.39
CA ARG A 30 2.13 -13.34 15.59
C ARG A 30 1.19 -13.83 16.72
N PRO A 31 0.34 -14.86 16.48
CA PRO A 31 -0.04 -15.36 15.15
C PRO A 31 -0.69 -14.24 14.32
N ARG A 32 -0.69 -14.38 12.99
CA ARG A 32 -1.39 -13.43 12.09
C ARG A 32 -2.41 -14.18 11.24
N PRO A 33 -3.63 -13.64 11.08
CA PRO A 33 -4.51 -14.02 9.99
C PRO A 33 -3.88 -13.67 8.63
N PRO A 34 -4.47 -14.16 7.53
CA PRO A 34 -4.23 -13.64 6.19
C PRO A 34 -4.25 -12.10 6.16
N LEU A 35 -3.27 -11.51 5.46
CA LEU A 35 -3.07 -10.07 5.37
C LEU A 35 -3.27 -9.60 3.93
N VAL A 36 -4.23 -8.70 3.76
CA VAL A 36 -4.44 -7.91 2.54
C VAL A 36 -3.95 -6.49 2.78
N VAL A 37 -3.18 -5.92 1.85
CA VAL A 37 -2.70 -4.54 1.95
C VAL A 37 -3.17 -3.72 0.77
N SER A 38 -3.80 -2.57 1.01
CA SER A 38 -4.09 -1.59 -0.03
C SER A 38 -2.99 -0.53 -0.10
N ILE A 39 -2.30 -0.49 -1.24
CA ILE A 39 -1.28 0.52 -1.55
C ILE A 39 -1.95 1.59 -2.41
N HIS A 40 -2.21 2.73 -1.78
CA HIS A 40 -2.86 3.89 -2.38
C HIS A 40 -1.92 5.11 -2.40
N ASN A 41 -0.99 5.18 -1.44
CA ASN A 41 0.02 6.22 -1.39
C ASN A 41 1.35 5.65 -1.83
N LEU A 42 1.79 6.08 -3.00
CA LEU A 42 3.19 5.99 -3.36
C LEU A 42 3.93 6.97 -2.43
N VAL A 43 5.01 6.55 -1.79
CA VAL A 43 5.86 7.43 -0.96
C VAL A 43 6.66 8.39 -1.85
N LEU A 44 6.01 9.03 -2.82
CA LEU A 44 6.69 9.84 -3.82
C LEU A 44 6.72 11.33 -3.51
N ASP A 45 5.71 11.91 -2.88
CA ASP A 45 5.66 13.39 -2.85
C ASP A 45 5.57 14.01 -1.45
N GLU A 46 5.21 13.25 -0.41
CA GLU A 46 4.98 13.83 0.93
C GLU A 46 6.22 13.81 1.84
N VAL A 47 7.21 12.94 1.57
CA VAL A 47 8.39 12.78 2.43
C VAL A 47 9.64 13.33 1.73
N ALA A 48 9.75 14.65 1.67
CA ALA A 48 11.01 15.33 1.39
C ALA A 48 11.89 15.27 2.66
N GLY A 49 12.71 14.23 2.80
CA GLY A 49 13.57 14.09 3.99
C GLY A 49 14.50 12.87 3.97
N TRP A 50 15.42 12.85 4.93
CA TRP A 50 16.44 11.81 5.12
C TRP A 50 15.89 10.37 5.23
N SER A 51 14.62 10.20 5.62
CA SER A 51 13.96 8.90 5.75
C SER A 51 13.36 8.35 4.45
N ALA A 52 13.31 9.14 3.38
CA ALA A 52 12.69 8.75 2.12
C ALA A 52 13.27 7.45 1.51
N PRO A 53 14.60 7.23 1.47
CA PRO A 53 15.15 5.99 0.92
C PRO A 53 14.74 4.75 1.71
N LEU A 54 14.62 4.88 3.04
CA LEU A 54 14.18 3.81 3.93
C LEU A 54 12.71 3.48 3.70
N LEU A 55 11.84 4.50 3.67
CA LEU A 55 10.41 4.30 3.45
C LEU A 55 10.14 3.68 2.08
N ARG A 56 10.85 4.11 1.04
CA ARG A 56 10.81 3.47 -0.28
C ARG A 56 11.15 2.00 -0.16
N ARG A 57 12.31 1.64 0.41
CA ARG A 57 12.72 0.24 0.62
C ARG A 57 11.70 -0.60 1.41
N LEU A 58 11.04 0.00 2.39
CA LEU A 58 9.97 -0.66 3.15
C LEU A 58 8.73 -0.87 2.28
N GLU A 59 8.37 0.10 1.45
CA GLU A 59 7.28 -0.03 0.49
C GLU A 59 7.54 -1.15 -0.51
N GLU A 60 8.73 -1.21 -1.11
CA GLU A 60 9.10 -2.21 -2.13
C GLU A 60 9.01 -3.65 -1.63
N ARG A 61 9.17 -3.85 -0.32
CA ARG A 61 9.17 -5.18 0.33
C ARG A 61 7.82 -5.56 0.92
N LEU A 62 6.90 -4.61 1.08
CA LEU A 62 5.61 -4.86 1.71
C LEU A 62 4.76 -5.90 0.96
N PRO A 63 4.68 -5.92 -0.39
CA PRO A 63 3.92 -6.95 -1.11
C PRO A 63 4.39 -8.37 -0.79
N GLY A 64 5.70 -8.60 -0.67
CA GLY A 64 6.26 -9.90 -0.29
C GLY A 64 5.95 -10.34 1.15
N ARG A 65 5.47 -9.41 2.00
CA ARG A 65 5.08 -9.67 3.40
C ARG A 65 3.57 -9.84 3.58
N ALA A 66 2.78 -9.55 2.55
CA ALA A 66 1.34 -9.74 2.52
C ALA A 66 0.98 -11.01 1.74
N ASP A 67 -0.21 -11.54 2.00
CA ASP A 67 -0.76 -12.67 1.25
C ASP A 67 -1.46 -12.18 -0.03
N ALA A 68 -2.03 -10.96 0.01
CA ALA A 68 -2.50 -10.24 -1.17
C ALA A 68 -2.24 -8.74 -1.05
N THR A 69 -2.04 -8.07 -2.19
CA THR A 69 -1.88 -6.61 -2.25
C THR A 69 -2.83 -6.02 -3.28
N ILE A 70 -3.54 -4.97 -2.91
CA ILE A 70 -4.43 -4.21 -3.79
C ILE A 70 -3.70 -2.94 -4.22
N ALA A 71 -3.50 -2.78 -5.53
CA ALA A 71 -3.02 -1.56 -6.15
C ALA A 71 -4.18 -0.81 -6.79
N ILE A 72 -4.28 0.50 -6.53
CA ILE A 72 -5.39 1.32 -7.06
C ILE A 72 -5.26 1.66 -8.55
N SER A 73 -4.12 1.35 -9.17
CA SER A 73 -3.89 1.58 -10.59
C SER A 73 -2.81 0.66 -11.15
N GLY A 74 -2.80 0.47 -12.47
CA GLY A 74 -1.73 -0.27 -13.15
C GLY A 74 -0.36 0.40 -12.98
N GLU A 75 -0.33 1.72 -12.87
CA GLU A 75 0.92 2.47 -12.63
C GLU A 75 1.53 2.14 -11.27
N VAL A 76 0.70 2.04 -10.22
CA VAL A 76 1.15 1.61 -8.90
C VAL A 76 1.71 0.18 -8.97
N ALA A 77 1.01 -0.73 -9.65
CA ALA A 77 1.45 -2.13 -9.77
C ALA A 77 2.78 -2.28 -10.53
N ARG A 78 2.99 -1.52 -11.61
CA ARG A 78 4.23 -1.57 -12.42
C ARG A 78 5.50 -1.30 -11.62
N ARG A 79 5.43 -0.50 -10.56
CA ARG A 79 6.59 -0.19 -9.70
C ARG A 79 7.10 -1.37 -8.90
N PHE A 80 6.26 -2.37 -8.72
CA PHE A 80 6.62 -3.60 -8.03
C PHE A 80 6.99 -4.71 -9.02
N ALA A 81 6.99 -4.45 -10.33
CA ALA A 81 7.43 -5.42 -11.32
C ALA A 81 8.86 -5.91 -11.01
N GLY A 82 9.05 -7.23 -11.04
CA GLY A 82 10.34 -7.86 -10.69
C GLY A 82 10.69 -7.85 -9.20
N ARG A 83 9.79 -7.40 -8.32
CA ARG A 83 10.02 -7.40 -6.86
C ARG A 83 9.33 -8.59 -6.17
N PRO A 84 9.81 -9.01 -4.98
CA PRO A 84 9.16 -10.05 -4.21
C PRO A 84 7.69 -9.72 -3.90
N GLY A 85 6.78 -10.64 -4.22
CA GLY A 85 5.34 -10.48 -3.99
C GLY A 85 4.59 -9.72 -5.09
N ALA A 86 5.25 -9.40 -6.21
CA ALA A 86 4.60 -8.78 -7.37
C ALA A 86 3.44 -9.63 -7.94
N ASP A 87 3.60 -10.94 -7.90
CA ASP A 87 2.61 -11.96 -8.29
C ASP A 87 1.32 -11.91 -7.45
N ARG A 88 1.40 -11.34 -6.24
CA ARG A 88 0.29 -11.20 -5.29
C ARG A 88 -0.45 -9.87 -5.42
N ILE A 89 -0.02 -9.02 -6.35
CA ILE A 89 -0.64 -7.71 -6.57
C ILE A 89 -1.86 -7.87 -7.49
N ARG A 90 -2.99 -7.30 -7.08
CA ARG A 90 -4.22 -7.19 -7.84
C ARG A 90 -4.53 -5.71 -8.04
N VAL A 91 -4.75 -5.31 -9.30
CA VAL A 91 -5.16 -3.94 -9.62
C VAL A 91 -6.68 -3.85 -9.44
N ILE A 92 -7.12 -3.01 -8.50
CA ILE A 92 -8.54 -2.73 -8.27
C ILE A 92 -8.68 -1.21 -8.33
N PRO A 93 -9.10 -0.63 -9.47
CA PRO A 93 -9.26 0.80 -9.60
C PRO A 93 -10.43 1.31 -8.75
N PRO A 94 -10.41 2.58 -8.32
CA PRO A 94 -11.54 3.21 -7.66
C PRO A 94 -12.82 3.05 -8.50
N ALA A 95 -13.93 2.75 -7.83
CA ALA A 95 -15.24 2.73 -8.45
C ALA A 95 -15.66 4.18 -8.75
N GLY A 96 -15.41 4.63 -9.97
CA GLY A 96 -15.80 5.96 -10.44
C GLY A 96 -15.29 6.22 -11.86
N PRO A 97 -15.93 7.15 -12.59
CA PRO A 97 -15.40 7.58 -13.88
C PRO A 97 -14.00 8.19 -13.69
N PRO A 98 -13.08 8.01 -14.66
CA PRO A 98 -11.79 8.68 -14.62
C PRO A 98 -11.98 10.20 -14.47
N PRO A 99 -11.20 10.89 -13.62
CA PRO A 99 -11.30 12.33 -13.47
C PRO A 99 -10.94 13.02 -14.79
N VAL A 100 -11.77 13.99 -15.20
CA VAL A 100 -11.53 14.81 -16.39
C VAL A 100 -10.81 16.09 -15.95
N PRO A 101 -9.65 16.44 -16.54
CA PRO A 101 -8.94 17.68 -16.20
C PRO A 101 -9.81 18.91 -16.46
N MET A 102 -10.05 19.73 -15.43
CA MET A 102 -10.84 20.97 -15.56
C MET A 102 -10.01 22.20 -15.93
N ARG A 103 -8.68 22.09 -15.91
CA ARG A 103 -7.74 23.18 -16.20
C ARG A 103 -6.69 22.70 -17.19
N SER A 104 -6.37 23.56 -18.17
CA SER A 104 -5.27 23.32 -19.09
C SER A 104 -3.91 23.50 -18.40
N PRO A 105 -2.82 22.93 -18.93
CA PRO A 105 -1.48 23.17 -18.39
C PRO A 105 -1.08 24.66 -18.31
N GLN A 106 -1.59 25.51 -19.21
CA GLN A 106 -1.35 26.95 -19.17
C GLN A 106 -2.08 27.61 -18.00
N GLN A 107 -3.34 27.21 -17.73
CA GLN A 107 -4.12 27.73 -16.59
C GLN A 107 -3.56 27.30 -15.23
N VAL A 108 -2.81 26.19 -15.16
CA VAL A 108 -2.16 25.72 -13.93
C VAL A 108 -0.83 26.45 -13.69
N ARG A 109 -0.18 26.96 -14.73
CA ARG A 109 1.14 27.64 -14.65
C ARG A 109 1.05 29.15 -14.50
N ALA A 110 -0.07 29.76 -14.86
CA ALA A 110 -0.36 31.18 -14.63
C ALA A 110 -0.67 31.43 -13.15
#